data_AF-A0A9P4S0L7-F1
#
_entry.id   AF-A0A9P4S0L7-F1
#
_cell.length_a   1.000
_cell.length_b   1.000
_cell.length_c   1.000
_cell.angle_alpha   90.00
_cell.angle_beta   90.00
_cell.angle_gamma   90.00
#
_symmetry.space_group_name_H-M   'P 1'
#
loop_
_entity.id
_entity.type
_entity.pdbx_description
1 polymer ?
#
loop_
_entity_poly.entity_id
_entity_poly.type
_entity_poly.pdbx_seq_one_letter_code
_entity_poly.pdbx_strand_id
1 'polypeptide(L)'
;NPTVWTTLITNTAYLSGLLCLDYSLKKVKSAYPLIALYTDTFPAAGHAALDLRGIPKQHVEYLLPSTPKDFSNDPRFYDCWSKLTPFSLTEYERVVQLDSDMVVLKNMDELMELELDPPEMEGRGDRVFAASHACVCNPLKKPHYPADWYIPFP
;
A
#
# COMPACT_ATOMS: atom_id res chain seq x y z
N ASN A 1 -19.94 -0.19 4.21
CA ASN A 1 -18.98 -1.27 3.91
C ASN A 1 -17.82 -1.15 4.90
N PRO A 2 -16.92 -2.14 5.09
CA PRO A 2 -15.80 -1.94 6.01
C PRO A 2 -14.79 -0.92 5.44
N THR A 3 -14.13 -0.18 6.34
CA THR A 3 -12.96 0.66 6.04
C THR A 3 -11.70 -0.10 6.43
N VAL A 4 -10.71 -0.14 5.54
CA VAL A 4 -9.58 -1.07 5.67
C VAL A 4 -8.26 -0.44 5.26
N TRP A 5 -7.17 -0.87 5.92
CA TRP A 5 -5.83 -0.73 5.38
C TRP A 5 -5.59 -1.87 4.40
N THR A 6 -4.94 -1.59 3.28
CA THR A 6 -4.51 -2.62 2.33
C THR A 6 -3.01 -2.53 2.08
N THR A 7 -2.39 -3.68 1.81
CA THR A 7 -1.02 -3.74 1.32
C THR A 7 -0.89 -4.82 0.26
N LEU A 8 -0.08 -4.60 -0.78
CA LEU A 8 0.11 -5.55 -1.87
C LEU A 8 1.35 -6.41 -1.61
N ILE A 9 1.22 -7.73 -1.76
CA ILE A 9 2.32 -8.68 -1.66
C ILE A 9 2.34 -9.64 -2.86
N THR A 10 3.34 -9.50 -3.73
CA THR A 10 3.47 -10.33 -4.95
C THR A 10 4.46 -11.49 -4.79
N ASN A 11 5.35 -11.41 -3.80
CA ASN A 11 6.38 -12.42 -3.53
C ASN A 11 6.85 -12.38 -2.06
N THR A 12 7.66 -13.36 -1.65
CA THR A 12 8.13 -13.50 -0.26
C THR A 12 9.23 -12.54 0.16
N ALA A 13 9.88 -11.82 -0.76
CA ALA A 13 10.91 -10.85 -0.40
C ALA A 13 10.32 -9.67 0.39
N TYR A 14 9.05 -9.35 0.14
CA TYR A 14 8.29 -8.31 0.85
C TYR A 14 7.61 -8.80 2.14
N LEU A 15 7.68 -10.10 2.44
CA LEU A 15 6.96 -10.67 3.58
C LEU A 15 7.45 -10.06 4.91
N SER A 16 8.75 -9.89 5.10
CA SER A 16 9.29 -9.27 6.32
C SER A 16 8.77 -7.85 6.52
N GLY A 17 8.65 -7.07 5.45
CA GLY A 17 8.06 -5.73 5.44
C GLY A 17 6.59 -5.79 5.87
N LEU A 18 5.78 -6.61 5.21
CA LEU A 18 4.34 -6.73 5.52
C LEU A 18 4.11 -7.14 6.98
N LEU A 19 4.90 -8.08 7.49
CA LEU A 19 4.80 -8.51 8.89
C LEU A 19 5.19 -7.39 9.86
N CYS A 20 6.17 -6.56 9.50
CA CYS A 20 6.53 -5.35 10.25
C CYS A 20 5.39 -4.33 10.24
N LEU A 21 4.78 -4.12 9.07
CA LEU A 21 3.66 -3.21 8.87
C LEU A 21 2.45 -3.61 9.75
N ASP A 22 2.01 -4.87 9.65
CA ASP A 22 0.92 -5.43 10.48
C ASP A 22 1.19 -5.22 11.98
N TYR A 23 2.38 -5.60 12.43
CA TYR A 23 2.78 -5.40 13.82
C TYR A 23 2.74 -3.92 14.23
N SER A 24 3.23 -3.02 13.37
CA SER A 24 3.32 -1.59 13.66
C SER A 24 1.93 -0.94 13.77
N LEU A 25 0.97 -1.29 12.90
CA LEU A 25 -0.42 -0.86 12.97
C LEU A 25 -1.10 -1.33 14.27
N LYS A 26 -0.92 -2.61 14.64
CA LYS A 26 -1.42 -3.17 15.90
C LYS A 26 -0.81 -2.46 17.11
N LYS A 27 0.50 -2.17 17.06
CA LYS A 27 1.23 -1.48 18.14
C LYS A 27 0.69 -0.07 18.40
N VAL A 28 0.36 0.67 17.34
CA VAL A 28 -0.27 2.00 17.46
C VAL A 28 -1.78 1.93 17.69
N LYS A 29 -2.33 0.72 17.87
CA LYS A 29 -3.74 0.46 18.15
C LYS A 29 -4.68 1.02 17.08
N SER A 30 -4.33 0.84 15.81
CA SER A 30 -5.27 1.16 14.73
C SER A 30 -6.59 0.41 14.94
N ALA A 31 -7.71 1.10 14.76
CA ALA A 31 -9.04 0.51 14.86
C ALA A 31 -9.42 -0.33 13.63
N TYR A 32 -8.68 -0.18 12.53
CA TYR A 32 -9.01 -0.76 11.22
C TYR A 32 -8.09 -1.94 10.88
N PRO A 33 -8.59 -3.01 10.26
CA PRO A 33 -7.78 -4.17 9.91
C PRO A 33 -6.86 -3.89 8.71
N LEU A 34 -5.71 -4.57 8.68
CA LEU A 34 -4.85 -4.65 7.50
C LEU A 34 -5.18 -5.89 6.68
N ILE A 35 -5.43 -5.70 5.39
CA ILE A 35 -5.68 -6.77 4.42
C ILE A 35 -4.49 -6.89 3.47
N ALA A 36 -3.92 -8.10 3.37
CA ALA A 36 -2.89 -8.44 2.42
C ALA A 36 -3.50 -8.81 1.06
N LEU A 37 -3.37 -7.93 0.08
CA LEU A 37 -3.73 -8.20 -1.31
C LEU A 37 -2.63 -9.05 -1.94
N TYR A 38 -2.99 -10.18 -2.55
CA TYR A 38 -2.03 -11.08 -3.18
C TYR A 38 -2.45 -11.48 -4.59
N THR A 39 -1.46 -11.79 -5.42
CA THR A 39 -1.63 -12.27 -6.79
C THR A 39 -1.32 -13.77 -6.88
N ASP A 40 -1.60 -14.40 -8.02
CA ASP A 40 -1.35 -15.84 -8.24
C ASP A 40 0.13 -16.25 -8.09
N THR A 41 1.03 -15.27 -8.13
CA THR A 41 2.48 -15.47 -7.96
C THR A 41 2.89 -15.63 -6.49
N PHE A 42 2.01 -15.33 -5.53
CA PHE A 42 2.36 -15.39 -4.11
C PHE A 42 2.46 -16.85 -3.64
N PRO A 43 3.63 -17.30 -3.16
CA PRO A 43 3.86 -18.73 -2.92
C PRO A 43 3.14 -19.23 -1.67
N ALA A 44 2.86 -20.54 -1.62
CA ALA A 44 2.20 -21.21 -0.51
C ALA A 44 2.85 -20.95 0.87
N ALA A 45 4.20 -20.84 0.91
CA ALA A 45 4.92 -20.48 2.13
C ALA A 45 4.55 -19.07 2.64
N GLY A 46 4.33 -18.13 1.72
CA GLY A 46 3.85 -16.79 2.05
C GLY A 46 2.42 -16.84 2.62
N HIS A 47 1.53 -17.60 1.98
CA HIS A 47 0.17 -17.83 2.49
C HIS A 47 0.16 -18.39 3.91
N ALA A 48 0.96 -19.43 4.17
CA ALA A 48 1.06 -20.05 5.49
C ALA A 48 1.57 -19.06 6.55
N ALA A 49 2.48 -18.16 6.19
CA ALA A 49 3.00 -17.15 7.10
C ALA A 49 1.95 -16.10 7.51
N LEU A 50 1.05 -15.72 6.59
CA LEU A 50 -0.08 -14.84 6.86
C LEU A 50 -1.13 -15.53 7.75
N ASP A 51 -1.46 -16.79 7.44
CA ASP A 51 -2.45 -17.57 8.20
C ASP A 51 -2.02 -17.79 9.65
N LEU A 52 -0.75 -18.13 9.86
CA LEU A 52 -0.18 -18.33 11.20
C LEU A 52 -0.28 -17.08 12.08
N ARG A 53 -0.37 -15.89 11.47
CA ARG A 53 -0.46 -14.60 12.16
C ARG A 53 -1.87 -14.01 12.16
N GLY A 54 -2.83 -14.72 11.56
CA GLY A 54 -4.21 -14.25 11.42
C GLY A 54 -4.32 -12.95 10.63
N ILE A 55 -3.44 -12.73 9.64
CA ILE A 55 -3.50 -11.56 8.76
C ILE A 55 -4.52 -11.88 7.63
N PRO A 56 -5.64 -11.14 7.54
CA PRO A 56 -6.59 -11.31 6.44
C PRO A 56 -5.91 -11.12 5.09
N LYS A 57 -6.27 -11.95 4.12
CA LYS A 57 -5.69 -11.92 2.78
C LYS A 57 -6.78 -12.03 1.72
N GLN A 58 -6.63 -11.27 0.64
CA GLN A 58 -7.57 -11.22 -0.46
C GLN A 58 -6.85 -11.38 -1.79
N HIS A 59 -7.35 -12.27 -2.64
CA HIS A 59 -6.83 -12.44 -3.98
C HIS A 59 -7.22 -11.25 -4.85
N VAL A 60 -6.29 -10.83 -5.70
CA VAL A 60 -6.49 -9.78 -6.69
C VAL A 60 -5.84 -10.18 -8.01
N GLU A 61 -6.44 -9.74 -9.11
CA GLU A 61 -5.89 -9.99 -10.44
C GLU A 61 -4.57 -9.25 -10.64
N TYR A 62 -3.60 -9.92 -11.25
CA TYR A 62 -2.36 -9.27 -11.65
C TYR A 62 -2.63 -8.32 -12.82
N LEU A 63 -2.43 -7.03 -12.59
CA LEU A 63 -2.67 -6.01 -13.62
C LEU A 63 -1.44 -5.86 -14.50
N LEU A 64 -1.64 -5.97 -15.81
CA LEU A 64 -0.66 -5.65 -16.84
C LEU A 64 -1.25 -4.61 -17.81
N PRO A 65 -0.44 -3.65 -18.29
CA PRO A 65 -0.90 -2.71 -19.29
C PRO A 65 -1.18 -3.45 -20.60
N SER A 66 -2.26 -3.08 -21.28
CA SER A 66 -2.62 -3.62 -22.59
C SER A 66 -1.56 -3.30 -23.67
N THR A 67 -0.83 -2.20 -23.50
CA THR A 67 0.33 -1.84 -24.33
C THR A 67 1.61 -2.31 -23.63
N PRO A 68 2.41 -3.20 -24.26
CA PRO A 68 3.68 -3.64 -23.70
C PRO A 68 4.61 -2.45 -23.47
N LYS A 69 5.13 -2.32 -22.25
CA LYS A 69 6.24 -1.43 -21.93
C LYS A 69 7.44 -2.27 -21.52
N ASP A 70 8.59 -1.97 -22.12
CA ASP A 70 9.84 -2.62 -21.77
C ASP A 70 10.40 -1.99 -20.48
N PHE A 71 10.37 -2.76 -19.39
CA PHE A 71 11.02 -2.43 -18.13
C PHE A 71 12.23 -3.34 -17.86
N SER A 72 12.86 -3.91 -18.90
CA SER A 72 14.05 -4.77 -18.77
C SER A 72 15.17 -4.17 -17.90
N ASN A 73 15.34 -2.84 -17.94
CA ASN A 73 16.32 -2.12 -17.13
C ASN A 73 15.94 -1.98 -15.64
N ASP A 74 14.66 -2.12 -15.28
CA ASP A 74 14.22 -2.15 -13.88
C ASP A 74 12.98 -3.05 -13.74
N PRO A 75 13.17 -4.39 -13.72
CA PRO A 75 12.10 -5.37 -13.77
C PRO A 75 11.10 -5.27 -12.60
N ARG A 76 11.46 -4.58 -11.53
CA ARG A 76 10.60 -4.37 -10.36
C ARG A 76 9.38 -3.51 -10.71
N PHE A 77 9.43 -2.72 -11.79
CA PHE A 77 8.30 -1.91 -12.24
C PHE A 77 7.25 -2.70 -13.02
N TYR A 78 7.49 -3.96 -13.38
CA TYR A 78 6.44 -4.80 -13.98
C TYR A 78 5.26 -4.99 -13.03
N ASP A 79 5.53 -5.10 -11.71
CA ASP A 79 4.48 -5.25 -10.69
C ASP A 79 3.77 -3.94 -10.35
N CYS A 80 4.25 -2.78 -10.82
CA CYS A 80 3.69 -1.48 -10.43
C CYS A 80 2.24 -1.28 -10.83
N TRP A 81 1.80 -1.89 -11.93
CA TRP A 81 0.41 -1.77 -12.37
C TRP A 81 -0.55 -2.44 -11.39
N SER A 82 -0.13 -3.52 -10.74
CA SER A 82 -0.92 -4.17 -9.69
C SER A 82 -1.09 -3.30 -8.45
N LYS A 83 -0.33 -2.20 -8.30
CA LYS A 83 -0.60 -1.19 -7.25
C LYS A 83 -1.88 -0.37 -7.51
N LEU A 84 -2.46 -0.41 -8.70
CA LEU A 84 -3.74 0.23 -9.00
C LEU A 84 -4.96 -0.61 -8.58
N THR A 85 -4.74 -1.86 -8.18
CA THR A 85 -5.77 -2.77 -7.70
C THR A 85 -6.69 -2.19 -6.62
N PRO A 86 -6.24 -1.35 -5.66
CA PRO A 86 -7.14 -0.77 -4.67
C PRO A 86 -8.35 -0.04 -5.27
N PHE A 87 -8.25 0.49 -6.50
CA PHE A 87 -9.35 1.15 -7.18
C PHE A 87 -10.45 0.19 -7.66
N SER A 88 -10.21 -1.12 -7.73
CA SER A 88 -11.23 -2.12 -8.09
C SER A 88 -11.95 -2.71 -6.88
N LEU A 89 -11.53 -2.39 -5.65
CA LEU A 89 -12.05 -2.98 -4.42
C LEU A 89 -13.36 -2.31 -3.95
N THR A 90 -14.43 -2.53 -4.72
CA THR A 90 -15.75 -1.90 -4.50
C THR A 90 -16.53 -2.45 -3.30
N GLU A 91 -16.08 -3.54 -2.70
CA GLU A 91 -16.67 -4.15 -1.50
C GLU A 91 -16.33 -3.39 -0.21
N TYR A 92 -15.34 -2.49 -0.24
CA TYR A 92 -14.96 -1.63 0.88
C TYR A 92 -15.59 -0.25 0.74
N GLU A 93 -15.81 0.40 1.88
CA GLU A 93 -16.27 1.80 1.89
C GLU A 93 -15.11 2.75 1.63
N ARG A 94 -13.96 2.41 2.20
CA ARG A 94 -12.72 3.15 2.09
C ARG A 94 -11.53 2.22 2.20
N VAL A 95 -10.57 2.45 1.31
CA VAL A 95 -9.30 1.74 1.27
C VAL A 95 -8.19 2.76 1.42
N VAL A 96 -7.29 2.54 2.38
CA VAL A 96 -6.01 3.25 2.44
C VAL A 96 -4.89 2.26 2.17
N GLN A 97 -4.28 2.41 0.99
CA GLN A 97 -3.20 1.54 0.52
C GLN A 97 -1.87 1.99 1.12
N LEU A 98 -1.17 1.05 1.76
CA LEU A 98 0.18 1.20 2.29
C LEU A 98 1.14 0.27 1.55
N ASP A 99 2.32 0.78 1.22
CA ASP A 99 3.37 -0.07 0.66
C ASP A 99 3.86 -1.06 1.74
N SER A 100 4.16 -2.29 1.33
CA SER A 100 4.53 -3.38 2.25
C SER A 100 5.84 -3.13 3.01
N ASP A 101 6.66 -2.17 2.58
CA ASP A 101 7.93 -1.79 3.20
C ASP A 101 7.83 -0.54 4.11
N MET A 102 6.60 -0.15 4.49
CA MET A 102 6.35 0.93 5.45
C MET A 102 6.37 0.44 6.91
N VAL A 103 6.66 1.36 7.83
CA VAL A 103 6.52 1.15 9.28
C VAL A 103 5.71 2.29 9.90
N VAL A 104 4.71 1.94 10.70
CA VAL A 104 3.83 2.92 11.35
C VAL A 104 4.35 3.23 12.76
N LEU A 105 4.67 4.50 13.01
CA LEU A 105 5.24 4.95 14.29
C LEU A 105 4.22 5.65 15.20
N LYS A 106 3.15 6.19 14.62
CA LYS A 106 2.03 6.85 15.31
C LYS A 106 0.73 6.39 14.66
N ASN A 107 -0.35 6.36 15.45
CA ASN A 107 -1.67 6.10 14.90
C ASN A 107 -1.98 7.17 13.85
N MET A 108 -2.54 6.73 12.72
CA MET A 108 -2.87 7.54 11.55
C MET A 108 -4.31 7.25 11.07
N ASP A 109 -5.18 6.83 11.99
CA ASP A 109 -6.56 6.47 11.69
C ASP A 109 -7.37 7.68 11.19
N GLU A 110 -6.90 8.92 11.39
CA GLU A 110 -7.51 10.12 10.79
C GLU A 110 -7.55 10.06 9.25
N LEU A 111 -6.67 9.28 8.61
CA LEU A 111 -6.70 9.05 7.17
C LEU A 111 -7.97 8.30 6.74
N MET A 112 -8.56 7.51 7.65
CA MET A 112 -9.81 6.79 7.43
C MET A 112 -11.04 7.66 7.52
N GLU A 113 -10.90 8.92 7.95
CA GLU A 113 -12.00 9.88 8.12
C GLU A 113 -11.83 11.11 7.21
N LEU A 114 -10.72 11.18 6.47
CA LEU A 114 -10.42 12.30 5.59
C LEU A 114 -11.56 12.52 4.58
N GLU A 115 -12.01 13.77 4.47
CA GLU A 115 -13.10 14.12 3.58
C GLU A 115 -12.64 14.03 2.12
N LEU A 116 -13.32 13.17 1.36
CA LEU A 116 -13.16 13.03 -0.09
C LEU A 116 -14.47 13.40 -0.74
N ASP A 117 -14.41 13.74 -2.03
CA ASP A 117 -15.62 14.11 -2.74
C ASP A 117 -16.56 12.91 -2.93
N PRO A 118 -17.88 13.14 -2.82
CA PRO A 118 -18.87 12.08 -2.87
C PRO A 118 -18.83 11.28 -4.19
N PRO A 119 -19.14 9.97 -4.17
CA PRO A 119 -19.27 9.16 -5.37
C PRO A 119 -20.24 9.74 -6.41
N GLU A 120 -21.28 10.47 -5.97
CA GLU A 120 -22.26 11.15 -6.81
C GLU A 120 -21.64 12.19 -7.76
N MET A 121 -20.42 12.66 -7.47
CA MET A 121 -19.68 13.57 -8.35
C MET A 121 -18.97 12.84 -9.50
N GLU A 122 -19.02 11.51 -9.55
CA GLU A 122 -18.46 10.66 -10.61
C GLU A 122 -16.97 10.98 -10.91
N GLY A 123 -16.19 11.27 -9.86
CA GLY A 123 -14.77 11.62 -9.99
C GLY A 123 -14.49 12.98 -10.65
N ARG A 124 -15.50 13.85 -10.76
CA ARG A 124 -15.36 15.23 -11.31
C ARG A 124 -15.11 16.30 -10.25
N GLY A 125 -14.95 15.89 -8.99
CA GLY A 125 -14.58 16.78 -7.89
C GLY A 125 -13.07 17.05 -7.82
N ASP A 126 -12.66 17.85 -6.84
CA ASP A 126 -11.28 18.24 -6.59
C ASP A 126 -10.55 17.30 -5.61
N ARG A 127 -11.29 16.45 -4.88
CA ARG A 127 -10.81 15.56 -3.81
C ARG A 127 -11.19 14.10 -4.07
N VAL A 128 -10.91 13.62 -5.29
CA VAL A 128 -11.28 12.25 -5.74
C VAL A 128 -10.48 11.17 -5.01
N PHE A 129 -9.20 11.40 -4.75
CA PHE A 129 -8.35 10.55 -3.92
C PHE A 129 -7.27 11.38 -3.24
N ALA A 130 -6.79 10.91 -2.08
CA ALA A 130 -5.66 11.49 -1.38
C ALA A 130 -4.41 10.63 -1.59
N ALA A 131 -3.28 11.27 -1.84
CA ALA A 131 -1.99 10.61 -1.93
C ALA A 131 -0.94 11.45 -1.18
N SER A 132 -0.01 10.76 -0.52
CA SER A 132 1.13 11.38 0.15
C SER A 132 2.42 10.70 -0.29
N HIS A 133 3.52 11.45 -0.34
CA HIS A 133 4.84 10.88 -0.59
C HIS A 133 5.29 10.08 0.63
N ALA A 134 5.71 8.82 0.44
CA ALA A 134 6.14 7.94 1.53
C ALA A 134 7.41 8.40 2.26
N CYS A 135 8.32 9.13 1.59
CA CYS A 135 9.50 9.75 2.21
C CYS A 135 9.86 11.02 1.42
N VAL A 136 9.68 12.18 2.06
CA VAL A 136 10.30 13.46 1.67
C VAL A 136 11.65 13.59 2.38
N CYS A 137 12.48 12.54 2.25
CA CYS A 137 13.73 12.42 2.97
C CYS A 137 14.87 11.95 2.06
N ASN A 138 16.00 12.66 2.10
CA ASN A 138 17.21 12.31 1.36
C ASN A 138 18.38 12.00 2.31
N PRO A 139 18.24 11.00 3.21
CA PRO A 139 19.30 10.69 4.19
C PRO A 139 20.60 10.26 3.50
N LEU A 140 20.52 9.74 2.27
CA LEU A 140 21.67 9.32 1.46
C LEU A 140 22.23 10.41 0.55
N LYS A 141 21.70 11.65 0.62
CA LYS A 141 22.13 12.81 -0.19
C LYS A 141 22.25 12.51 -1.69
N LYS A 142 21.28 11.77 -2.24
CA LYS A 142 21.19 11.48 -3.68
C LYS A 142 21.07 12.79 -4.48
N PRO A 143 21.94 13.04 -5.50
CA PRO A 143 21.97 14.32 -6.21
C PRO A 143 20.70 14.66 -7.01
N HIS A 144 19.89 13.67 -7.36
CA HIS A 144 18.66 13.85 -8.14
C HIS A 144 17.40 14.02 -7.27
N TYR A 145 17.52 14.02 -5.95
CA TYR A 145 16.40 14.31 -5.03
C TYR A 145 16.41 15.80 -4.66
N PRO A 146 15.25 16.41 -4.38
CA PRO A 146 15.17 17.79 -3.94
C PRO A 146 16.05 18.08 -2.71
N ALA A 147 16.69 19.24 -2.68
CA ALA A 147 17.63 19.61 -1.62
C ALA A 147 16.95 19.86 -0.25
N ASP A 148 15.65 20.16 -0.27
CA ASP A 148 14.79 20.40 0.89
C ASP A 148 14.23 19.10 1.50
N TRP A 149 14.50 17.93 0.92
CA TRP A 149 14.19 16.63 1.51
C TRP A 149 15.24 16.25 2.55
N TYR A 150 15.21 16.89 3.72
CA TYR A 150 16.11 16.60 4.84
C TYR A 150 15.33 16.08 6.04
N ILE A 151 15.93 15.16 6.80
CA ILE A 151 15.41 14.75 8.10
C ILE A 151 16.12 15.63 9.14
N PRO A 152 15.43 16.55 9.83
CA PRO A 152 16.00 17.15 11.03
C PRO A 152 16.20 16.01 12.04
N PHE A 153 17.45 15.74 12.39
CA PHE A 153 17.75 14.82 13.49
C PHE A 153 17.11 15.34 14.78
N PRO A 154 16.57 14.47 15.65
CA PRO A 154 16.36 14.82 17.05
C PRO A 154 17.69 15.05 17.77
#